data_AF-A0A1T5B9C2-F1
#
_entry.id   AF-A0A1T5B9C2-F1
#
_cell.length_a   1.000
_cell.length_b   1.000
_cell.length_c   1.000
_cell.angle_alpha   90.00
_cell.angle_beta   90.00
_cell.angle_gamma   90.00
#
_symmetry.space_group_name_H-M   'P 1'
#
loop_
_entity.id
_entity.type
_entity.pdbx_description
1 polymer ?
#
loop_
_entity_poly.entity_id
_entity_poly.type
_entity_poly.pdbx_seq_one_letter_code
_entity_poly.pdbx_strand_id
1 'polypeptide(L)'
;MQSLEIGKVIYAVLSTDSRLTTLVGNKIFPLIVDNGTTYPFIVYRRNNITANYTKDFHLSDEVLIDINCVSQSYEEGLKIAGIVRDILEDKRFTDKGIQSIILESADED
;
A
#
# COMPACT_ATOMS: atom_id res chain seq x y z
N MET A 1 -3.01 -17.85 0.83
CA MET A 1 -2.96 -16.75 -0.14
C MET A 1 -1.59 -16.76 -0.78
N GLN A 2 -1.48 -16.53 -2.09
CA GLN A 2 -0.18 -16.35 -2.72
C GLN A 2 0.37 -14.97 -2.31
N SER A 3 1.57 -14.90 -1.73
CA SER A 3 2.23 -13.63 -1.35
C SER A 3 2.37 -12.67 -2.53
N LEU A 4 2.37 -13.19 -3.75
CA LEU A 4 2.40 -12.38 -4.97
C LEU A 4 1.12 -11.55 -5.19
N GLU A 5 -0.03 -11.98 -4.66
CA GLU A 5 -1.33 -11.32 -4.88
C GLU A 5 -1.64 -10.22 -3.85
N ILE A 6 -0.74 -10.00 -2.89
CA ILE A 6 -0.89 -8.97 -1.85
C ILE A 6 -1.17 -7.57 -2.41
N GLY A 7 -0.60 -7.23 -3.58
CA GLY A 7 -0.86 -5.95 -4.23
C GLY A 7 -2.34 -5.74 -4.61
N LYS A 8 -3.07 -6.82 -4.97
CA LYS A 8 -4.52 -6.73 -5.23
C LYS A 8 -5.30 -6.47 -3.94
N VAL A 9 -4.84 -7.06 -2.82
CA VAL A 9 -5.44 -6.86 -1.51
C VAL A 9 -5.26 -5.42 -1.05
N ILE A 10 -4.05 -4.88 -1.15
CA ILE A 10 -3.76 -3.50 -0.77
C ILE A 10 -4.58 -2.52 -1.62
N TYR A 11 -4.65 -2.73 -2.94
CA TYR A 11 -5.52 -1.93 -3.81
C TYR A 11 -6.98 -1.98 -3.37
N ALA A 12 -7.51 -3.16 -3.06
CA ALA A 12 -8.90 -3.31 -2.61
C ALA A 12 -9.14 -2.57 -1.28
N VAL A 13 -8.19 -2.64 -0.34
CA VAL A 13 -8.29 -1.93 0.95
C VAL A 13 -8.27 -0.42 0.76
N LEU A 14 -7.34 0.10 -0.06
CA LEU A 14 -7.21 1.53 -0.31
C LEU A 14 -8.39 2.11 -1.10
N SER A 15 -8.89 1.39 -2.11
CA SER A 15 -10.02 1.81 -2.94
C SER A 15 -11.38 1.72 -2.23
N THR A 16 -11.48 0.98 -1.13
CA THR A 16 -12.72 0.87 -0.34
C THR A 16 -12.89 2.03 0.64
N ASP A 17 -11.81 2.71 1.05
CA ASP A 17 -11.90 3.80 2.02
C ASP A 17 -12.39 5.10 1.37
N SER A 18 -13.55 5.59 1.85
CA SER A 18 -14.21 6.77 1.31
C SER A 18 -13.40 8.06 1.44
N ARG A 19 -12.51 8.16 2.44
CA ARG A 19 -11.66 9.35 2.65
C ARG A 19 -10.62 9.47 1.55
N LEU A 20 -10.03 8.33 1.17
CA LEU A 20 -9.06 8.23 0.08
C LEU A 20 -9.72 8.48 -1.28
N THR A 21 -10.86 7.84 -1.55
CA THR A 21 -11.57 8.02 -2.83
C THR A 21 -12.08 9.45 -3.02
N THR A 22 -12.36 10.19 -1.94
CA THR A 22 -12.76 11.60 -2.05
C THR A 22 -11.60 12.50 -2.48
N LEU A 23 -10.38 12.22 -2.03
CA LEU A 23 -9.18 13.02 -2.34
C LEU A 23 -8.52 12.63 -3.66
N VAL A 24 -8.32 11.33 -3.86
CA VAL A 24 -7.52 10.78 -4.95
C VAL A 24 -8.41 10.16 -6.04
N GLY A 25 -9.69 9.90 -5.74
CA GLY A 25 -10.58 9.20 -6.65
C GLY A 25 -10.10 7.77 -6.89
N ASN A 26 -10.14 7.35 -8.15
CA ASN A 26 -9.68 6.03 -8.58
C ASN A 26 -8.23 6.05 -9.09
N LYS A 27 -7.46 7.10 -8.78
CA LYS A 27 -6.07 7.31 -9.26
C LYS A 27 -5.07 6.56 -8.38
N ILE A 28 -5.24 5.24 -8.26
CA ILE A 28 -4.34 4.34 -7.52
C ILE A 28 -3.76 3.35 -8.52
N PHE A 29 -2.46 3.44 -8.80
CA PHE A 29 -1.82 2.71 -9.89
C PHE A 29 -0.77 1.70 -9.39
N PRO A 30 -0.76 0.46 -9.90
CA PRO A 30 0.32 -0.49 -9.67
C PRO A 30 1.51 -0.14 -10.56
N LEU A 31 2.62 0.30 -9.96
CA LEU A 31 3.92 0.55 -10.60
C LEU A 31 4.02 1.74 -11.59
N ILE A 32 3.15 1.83 -12.59
CA ILE A 32 3.28 2.81 -13.69
C ILE A 32 2.01 3.66 -13.78
N VAL A 33 2.22 4.95 -14.02
CA VAL A 33 1.16 5.93 -14.21
C VAL A 33 1.18 6.41 -15.66
N ASP A 34 0.01 6.59 -16.26
CA ASP A 34 -0.11 7.12 -17.61
C ASP A 34 0.37 8.58 -17.69
N ASN A 35 1.04 8.93 -18.80
CA ASN A 35 1.48 10.30 -19.04
C ASN A 35 0.27 11.24 -19.13
N GLY A 36 0.22 12.23 -18.23
CA GLY A 36 -0.85 13.24 -18.17
C GLY A 36 -1.89 13.04 -17.08
N THR A 37 -1.71 12.09 -16.16
CA THR A 37 -2.55 12.01 -14.95
C THR A 37 -2.46 13.26 -14.11
N THR A 38 -3.63 13.74 -13.68
CA THR A 38 -3.76 14.88 -12.77
C THR A 38 -3.46 14.50 -11.33
N TYR A 39 -2.73 15.33 -10.60
CA TYR A 39 -2.56 15.23 -9.16
C TYR A 39 -3.90 15.40 -8.39
N PRO A 40 -4.03 14.88 -7.17
CA PRO A 40 -3.12 13.92 -6.51
C PRO A 40 -3.34 12.47 -7.02
N PHE A 41 -2.33 11.62 -6.95
CA PHE A 41 -2.42 10.18 -7.26
C PHE A 41 -1.51 9.35 -6.34
N ILE A 42 -1.78 8.05 -6.24
CA ILE A 42 -1.01 7.10 -5.44
C ILE A 42 -0.41 6.04 -6.35
N VAL A 43 0.88 5.77 -6.18
CA VAL A 43 1.58 4.67 -6.81
C VAL A 43 1.98 3.68 -5.74
N TYR A 44 1.71 2.41 -5.95
CA TYR A 44 2.21 1.37 -5.07
C TYR A 44 3.05 0.37 -5.85
N ARG A 45 4.14 -0.07 -5.23
CA ARG A 45 5.07 -1.05 -5.80
C ARG A 45 5.41 -2.07 -4.74
N ARG A 46 5.37 -3.34 -5.12
CA ARG A 46 5.95 -4.40 -4.30
C ARG A 46 7.46 -4.40 -4.51
N ASN A 47 8.20 -4.07 -3.46
CA ASN A 47 9.65 -3.93 -3.50
C ASN A 47 10.35 -5.28 -3.29
N ASN A 48 9.91 -6.04 -2.28
CA ASN A 48 10.52 -7.31 -1.94
C ASN A 48 9.51 -8.33 -1.40
N ILE A 49 9.82 -9.62 -1.58
CA ILE A 49 9.17 -10.74 -0.88
C ILE A 49 10.28 -11.59 -0.29
N THR A 50 10.34 -11.66 1.03
CA THR A 50 11.25 -12.53 1.77
C THR A 50 10.44 -13.68 2.35
N ALA A 51 10.71 -14.88 1.84
CA ALA A 51 10.08 -16.10 2.31
C ALA A 51 10.85 -16.66 3.50
N ASN A 52 10.17 -16.85 4.63
CA ASN A 52 10.72 -17.39 5.86
C ASN A 52 10.47 -18.90 5.92
N TYR A 53 11.52 -19.67 5.69
CA TYR A 53 11.48 -21.13 5.70
C TYR A 53 12.13 -21.67 6.98
N THR A 54 11.45 -22.60 7.64
CA THR A 54 12.11 -23.52 8.56
C THR A 54 12.45 -24.81 7.83
N LYS A 55 13.29 -25.65 8.44
CA LYS A 55 13.70 -26.96 7.88
C LYS A 55 12.50 -27.85 7.53
N ASP A 56 11.39 -27.67 8.24
CA ASP A 56 10.22 -28.53 8.15
C ASP A 56 9.13 -27.99 7.19
N PHE A 57 8.97 -26.67 7.08
CA PHE A 57 7.89 -26.05 6.29
C PHE A 57 8.12 -24.55 6.04
N HIS A 58 7.33 -24.00 5.12
CA HIS A 58 7.23 -22.55 4.89
C HIS A 58 6.41 -21.87 5.98
N LEU A 59 7.05 -21.01 6.79
CA LEU A 59 6.41 -20.39 7.95
C LEU A 59 5.58 -19.16 7.56
N SER A 60 6.20 -18.21 6.86
CA SER A 60 5.57 -16.93 6.51
C SER A 60 6.29 -16.25 5.35
N ASP A 61 5.57 -15.38 4.64
CA ASP A 61 6.15 -14.45 3.67
C ASP A 61 6.09 -13.03 4.23
N GLU A 62 7.22 -12.36 4.27
CA GLU A 62 7.33 -10.93 4.55
C GLU A 62 7.36 -10.18 3.23
N VAL A 63 6.51 -9.17 3.08
CA VAL A 63 6.41 -8.38 1.84
C VAL A 63 6.63 -6.92 2.17
N LEU A 64 7.57 -6.30 1.47
CA LEU A 64 7.78 -4.86 1.50
C LEU A 64 7.06 -4.21 0.32
N ILE A 65 6.24 -3.21 0.62
CA ILE A 65 5.44 -2.46 -0.35
C ILE A 65 5.73 -0.98 -0.16
N ASP A 66 6.21 -0.35 -1.22
CA ASP A 66 6.41 1.09 -1.27
C ASP A 66 5.09 1.72 -1.73
N ILE A 67 4.61 2.73 -1.00
CA ILE A 67 3.41 3.51 -1.36
C ILE A 67 3.81 4.98 -1.48
N ASN A 68 3.86 5.46 -2.70
CA ASN A 68 4.22 6.84 -3.01
C ASN A 68 2.95 7.66 -3.23
N CYS A 69 2.77 8.67 -2.39
CA CYS A 69 1.66 9.62 -2.50
C CYS A 69 2.17 10.88 -3.20
N VAL A 70 1.69 11.16 -4.42
CA VAL A 70 2.15 12.31 -5.21
C VAL A 70 1.05 13.36 -5.27
N SER A 71 1.34 14.56 -4.78
CA SER A 71 0.43 15.69 -4.71
C SER A 71 1.10 16.97 -5.25
N GLN A 72 0.28 18.00 -5.52
CA GLN A 72 0.78 19.30 -5.92
C GLN A 72 1.21 20.14 -4.70
N SER A 73 0.52 19.99 -3.58
CA SER A 73 0.81 20.68 -2.32
C SER A 73 1.31 19.70 -1.27
N TYR A 74 2.27 20.14 -0.47
CA TYR A 74 2.82 19.39 0.65
C TYR A 74 1.74 19.03 1.68
N GLU A 75 0.86 19.98 2.02
CA GLU A 75 -0.22 19.75 2.99
C GLU A 75 -1.20 18.67 2.52
N GLU A 76 -1.47 18.60 1.22
CA GLU A 76 -2.32 17.55 0.64
C GLU A 76 -1.63 16.19 0.67
N GLY A 77 -0.33 16.16 0.36
CA GLY A 77 0.48 14.95 0.42
C GLY A 77 0.50 14.36 1.83
N LEU A 78 0.74 15.20 2.84
CA LEU A 78 0.73 14.79 4.24
C LEU A 78 -0.64 14.25 4.69
N LYS A 79 -1.73 14.90 4.27
CA LYS A 79 -3.10 14.41 4.55
C LYS A 79 -3.36 13.04 3.94
N ILE A 80 -2.97 12.84 2.68
CA ILE A 80 -3.16 11.55 1.99
C ILE A 80 -2.30 10.47 2.66
N ALA A 81 -1.02 10.75 2.92
CA ALA A 81 -0.10 9.83 3.59
C ALA A 81 -0.60 9.44 5.00
N GLY A 82 -1.12 10.41 5.77
CA GLY A 82 -1.73 10.16 7.08
C GLY A 82 -2.94 9.22 7.00
N ILE A 83 -3.83 9.44 6.03
CA ILE A 83 -4.99 8.56 5.82
C ILE A 83 -4.55 7.15 5.40
N VAL A 84 -3.57 7.04 4.50
CA VAL A 84 -3.02 5.74 4.07
C VAL A 84 -2.44 4.99 5.27
N ARG A 85 -1.68 5.70 6.12
CA ARG A 85 -1.12 5.16 7.36
C ARG A 85 -2.22 4.65 8.29
N ASP A 86 -3.25 5.45 8.57
CA ASP A 86 -4.40 5.04 9.41
C ASP A 86 -5.15 3.82 8.86
N ILE A 87 -5.12 3.61 7.55
CA ILE A 87 -5.82 2.49 6.89
C ILE A 87 -5.03 1.20 6.99
N LEU A 88 -3.70 1.27 6.99
CA LEU A 88 -2.83 0.12 6.87
C LEU A 88 -2.14 -0.24 8.19
N GLU A 89 -1.65 0.73 8.94
CA GLU A 89 -0.91 0.52 10.17
C GLU A 89 -1.79 -0.19 11.22
N ASP A 90 -1.20 -1.20 11.87
CA ASP A 90 -1.83 -2.04 12.89
C ASP A 90 -3.11 -2.78 12.46
N LYS A 91 -3.48 -2.74 11.18
CA LYS A 91 -4.64 -3.48 10.69
C LYS A 91 -4.29 -4.93 10.38
N ARG A 92 -5.19 -5.81 10.82
CA ARG A 92 -5.12 -7.25 10.56
C ARG A 92 -6.23 -7.62 9.60
N PHE A 93 -5.86 -8.28 8.51
CA PHE A 93 -6.82 -8.81 7.55
C PHE A 93 -6.75 -10.34 7.62
N THR A 94 -7.32 -10.91 8.69
CA THR A 94 -7.33 -12.37 8.91
C THR A 94 -8.02 -13.09 7.76
N ASP A 95 -9.10 -12.53 7.21
CA ASP A 95 -9.81 -13.06 6.03
C ASP A 95 -8.95 -13.08 4.76
N LYS A 96 -7.93 -12.23 4.70
CA LYS A 96 -6.99 -12.12 3.58
C LYS A 96 -5.61 -12.69 3.94
N GLY A 97 -5.46 -13.36 5.08
CA GLY A 97 -4.20 -13.99 5.50
C GLY A 97 -3.07 -13.01 5.85
N ILE A 98 -3.38 -11.74 6.14
CA ILE A 98 -2.40 -10.74 6.60
C ILE A 98 -2.42 -10.70 8.12
N GLN A 99 -1.29 -11.05 8.74
CA GLN A 99 -1.18 -11.13 10.19
C GLN A 99 -0.91 -9.78 10.84
N SER A 100 -0.04 -8.96 10.25
CA SER A 100 0.33 -7.63 10.73
C SER A 100 0.85 -6.77 9.59
N ILE A 101 0.58 -5.48 9.68
CA ILE A 101 1.16 -4.46 8.79
C ILE A 101 1.86 -3.44 9.70
N ILE A 102 3.14 -3.22 9.44
CA ILE A 102 3.97 -2.27 10.18
C ILE A 102 4.60 -1.30 9.18
N LEU A 103 4.83 -0.07 9.62
CA LEU A 103 5.57 0.91 8.85
C LEU A 103 7.08 0.67 9.04
N GLU A 104 7.81 0.49 7.95
CA GLU A 104 9.27 0.33 7.98
C GLU A 104 9.98 1.68 7.87
N SER A 105 9.64 2.47 6.84
CA SER A 105 10.17 3.82 6.64
C SER A 105 9.09 4.76 6.11
N ALA A 106 9.31 6.05 6.32
CA ALA A 106 8.46 7.14 5.83
C ALA A 106 9.40 8.24 5.36
N ASP A 107 9.85 8.11 4.11
CA ASP A 107 10.75 9.05 3.47
C ASP A 107 9.94 10.02 2.58
N GLU A 108 10.40 11.26 2.48
CA GLU A 108 9.87 12.29 1.58
C GLU A 108 10.90 12.51 0.47
N ASP A 109 10.46 12.47 -0.79
CA ASP A 109 11.27 12.75 -1.99
C ASP A 109 10.75 14.02 -2.69
#